data_AF-A0A497FZT1-F1
#
_entry.id   AF-A0A497FZT1-F1
#
_cell.length_a   1.000
_cell.length_b   1.000
_cell.length_c   1.000
_cell.angle_alpha   90.00
_cell.angle_beta   90.00
_cell.angle_gamma   90.00
#
_symmetry.space_group_name_H-M   'P 1'
#
loop_
_entity.id
_entity.type
_entity.pdbx_description
1 polymer ?
#
loop_
_entity_poly.entity_id
_entity_poly.type
_entity_poly.pdbx_seq_one_letter_code
_entity_poly.pdbx_strand_id
1 'polypeptide(L)'
;GEGWYDEGTQATVKVNPVEGFLVEYHFVKWILDEGTPNEKAYTSPEVVITMDKPHTLKAVWRVDYTKLIIVIVAVIGGLAAVIVVLLMIVKKKHALKHALPPPPPPSQSPY
;
A
#
# COMPACT_ATOMS: atom_id res chain seq x y z
N GLY A 1 -0.01 -4.52 26.85
CA GLY A 1 -0.45 -4.67 28.25
C GLY A 1 -1.03 -3.35 28.68
N GLU A 2 -2.25 -3.35 29.18
CA GLU A 2 -2.87 -2.17 29.80
C GLU A 2 -3.05 -2.51 31.28
N GLY A 3 -2.52 -1.69 32.19
CA GLY A 3 -2.67 -1.92 33.64
C GLY A 3 -1.49 -1.45 34.48
N TRP A 4 -1.72 -1.34 35.79
CA TRP A 4 -0.69 -1.18 36.80
C TRP A 4 -0.07 -2.55 37.11
N TYR A 5 1.25 -2.60 37.21
CA TYR A 5 2.01 -3.79 37.55
C TYR A 5 2.62 -3.60 38.93
N ASP A 6 2.58 -4.64 39.77
CA ASP A 6 3.22 -4.60 41.09
C ASP A 6 4.73 -4.43 40.94
N GLU A 7 5.34 -3.74 41.90
CA GLU A 7 6.79 -3.49 41.91
C GLU A 7 7.58 -4.82 41.81
N GLY A 8 8.54 -4.87 40.88
CA GLY A 8 9.37 -6.05 40.62
C GLY A 8 8.75 -7.09 39.68
N THR A 9 7.50 -6.91 39.23
CA THR A 9 6.89 -7.80 38.24
C THR A 9 7.36 -7.50 36.81
N GLN A 10 7.25 -8.49 35.92
CA GLN A 10 7.60 -8.34 34.51
C GLN A 10 6.38 -7.96 33.68
N ALA A 11 6.46 -6.84 32.97
CA ALA A 11 5.49 -6.42 31.98
C ALA A 11 5.97 -6.83 30.58
N THR A 12 5.20 -7.70 29.91
CA THR A 12 5.43 -8.05 28.52
C THR A 12 4.62 -7.15 27.60
N VAL A 13 5.30 -6.45 26.70
CA VAL A 13 4.68 -5.62 25.67
C VAL A 13 5.02 -6.20 24.30
N LYS A 14 3.99 -6.36 23.47
CA LYS A 14 4.09 -6.93 22.14
C LYS A 14 3.28 -6.12 21.15
N VAL A 15 3.84 -5.93 19.95
CA VAL A 15 3.15 -5.34 18.79
C VAL A 15 3.23 -6.29 17.60
N ASN A 16 2.32 -6.07 16.64
CA ASN A 16 2.45 -6.71 15.34
C ASN A 16 3.61 -6.03 14.58
N PRO A 17 4.56 -6.77 14.00
CA PRO A 17 5.72 -6.16 13.33
C PRO A 17 5.35 -5.30 12.12
N VAL A 18 4.20 -5.56 11.49
CA VAL A 18 3.69 -4.82 10.34
C VAL A 18 2.21 -4.55 10.56
N GLU A 19 1.81 -3.29 10.41
CA GLU A 19 0.42 -2.84 10.50
C GLU A 19 0.06 -2.00 9.28
N GLY A 20 -1.22 -1.96 8.91
CA GLY A 20 -1.71 -1.21 7.75
C GLY A 20 -1.97 -2.06 6.51
N PHE A 21 -2.47 -1.41 5.45
CA PHE A 21 -2.92 -2.09 4.22
C PHE A 21 -2.28 -1.50 2.96
N LEU A 22 -2.65 -0.25 2.61
CA LEU A 22 -2.06 0.48 1.48
C LEU A 22 -0.80 1.24 1.88
N VAL A 23 -0.83 1.81 3.09
CA VAL A 23 0.32 2.37 3.77
C VAL A 23 0.63 1.43 4.92
N GLU A 24 1.84 0.90 4.94
CA GLU A 24 2.29 -0.01 5.98
C GLU A 24 3.14 0.73 7.00
N TYR A 25 3.05 0.32 8.25
CA TYR A 25 3.89 0.74 9.36
C TYR A 25 4.68 -0.48 9.80
N HIS A 26 5.99 -0.41 9.61
CA HIS A 26 6.94 -1.46 10.00
C HIS A 26 7.56 -1.09 11.33
N PHE A 27 7.40 -1.95 12.32
CA PHE A 27 8.02 -1.79 13.62
C PHE A 27 9.54 -1.78 13.46
N VAL A 28 10.20 -0.79 14.07
CA VAL A 28 11.65 -0.64 13.99
C VAL A 28 12.30 -1.03 15.31
N LYS A 29 11.84 -0.43 16.40
CA LYS A 29 12.39 -0.65 17.74
C LYS A 29 11.48 -0.05 18.81
N TRP A 30 11.64 -0.55 20.02
CA TRP A 30 11.23 0.10 21.24
C TRP A 30 12.34 1.02 21.73
N ILE A 31 11.95 2.16 22.31
CA ILE A 31 12.83 3.02 23.12
C ILE A 31 12.23 3.06 24.53
N LEU A 32 13.00 2.60 25.51
CA LEU A 32 12.67 2.64 26.92
C LEU A 32 13.34 3.86 27.56
N ASP A 33 12.58 4.64 28.32
CA ASP A 33 13.03 5.82 29.09
C ASP A 33 13.87 6.81 28.25
N GLU A 34 13.37 7.15 27.06
CA GLU A 34 13.99 8.10 26.11
C GLU A 34 14.38 9.41 26.81
N GLY A 35 15.63 9.84 26.63
CA GLY A 35 16.15 11.07 27.23
C GLY A 35 16.59 10.95 28.69
N THR A 36 16.65 9.73 29.24
CA THR A 36 17.18 9.48 30.60
C THR A 36 18.54 8.75 30.55
N PRO A 37 19.33 8.75 31.65
CA PRO A 37 20.56 7.95 31.72
C PRO A 37 20.36 6.44 31.58
N ASN A 38 19.12 5.95 31.68
CA ASN A 38 18.78 4.52 31.58
C ASN A 38 18.16 4.16 30.23
N GLU A 39 18.26 5.03 29.22
CA GLU A 39 17.69 4.80 27.90
C GLU A 39 18.19 3.47 27.30
N LYS A 40 17.26 2.66 26.81
CA LYS A 40 17.55 1.40 26.13
C LYS A 40 16.72 1.25 24.87
N ALA A 41 17.28 0.54 23.89
CA ALA A 41 16.61 0.24 22.63
C ALA A 41 16.47 -1.27 22.43
N TYR A 42 15.30 -1.70 21.96
CA TYR A 42 15.02 -3.11 21.67
C TYR A 42 14.46 -3.25 20.26
N THR A 43 15.06 -4.11 19.43
CA THR A 43 14.62 -4.33 18.05
C THR A 43 13.59 -5.46 17.93
N SER A 44 13.39 -6.24 18.98
CA SER A 44 12.34 -7.26 19.02
C SER A 44 10.95 -6.59 19.12
N PRO A 45 9.95 -7.06 18.36
CA PRO A 45 8.56 -6.60 18.46
C PRO A 45 7.90 -6.97 19.80
N GLU A 46 8.53 -7.87 20.55
CA GLU A 46 8.16 -8.27 21.90
C GLU A 46 9.29 -7.90 22.87
N VAL A 47 8.95 -7.18 23.94
CA VAL A 47 9.88 -6.76 24.99
C VAL A 47 9.32 -7.07 26.36
N VAL A 48 10.20 -7.52 27.26
CA VAL A 48 9.88 -7.77 28.66
C VAL A 48 10.61 -6.73 29.50
N ILE A 49 9.86 -6.00 30.32
CA ILE A 49 10.37 -4.91 31.16
C ILE A 49 10.06 -5.26 32.61
N THR A 50 11.08 -5.25 33.46
CA THR A 50 10.89 -5.34 34.91
C THR A 50 10.40 -3.99 35.41
N MET A 51 9.27 -3.97 36.12
CA MET A 51 8.66 -2.76 36.67
C MET A 51 9.22 -2.49 38.08
N ASP A 52 10.48 -2.06 38.16
CA ASP A 52 11.08 -1.57 39.42
C ASP A 52 10.67 -0.11 39.71
N LYS A 53 10.33 0.64 38.67
CA LYS A 53 9.82 2.02 38.74
C LYS A 53 8.90 2.30 37.54
N PRO A 54 8.23 3.46 37.50
CA PRO A 54 7.50 3.89 36.31
C PRO A 54 8.45 4.01 35.10
N HIS A 55 8.13 3.28 34.04
CA HIS A 55 8.87 3.28 32.78
C HIS A 55 8.02 3.85 31.64
N THR A 56 8.66 4.54 30.70
CA THR A 56 8.03 4.98 29.45
C THR A 56 8.58 4.19 28.28
N LEU A 57 7.71 3.46 27.59
CA LEU A 57 8.07 2.65 26.42
C LEU A 57 7.46 3.26 25.15
N LYS A 58 8.31 3.62 24.19
CA LYS A 58 7.92 4.21 22.91
C LYS A 58 8.18 3.26 21.76
N ALA A 59 7.14 2.96 20.97
CA ALA A 59 7.28 2.22 19.73
C ALA A 59 7.72 3.15 18.59
N VAL A 60 8.80 2.79 17.89
CA VAL A 60 9.26 3.48 16.69
C VAL A 60 8.84 2.68 15.47
N TRP A 61 8.17 3.35 14.54
CA TRP A 61 7.66 2.77 13.31
C TRP A 61 8.24 3.49 12.09
N ARG A 62 8.46 2.73 11.02
CA ARG A 62 8.81 3.25 9.69
C ARG A 62 7.59 3.11 8.79
N VAL A 63 7.29 4.17 8.05
CA VAL A 63 6.22 4.14 7.05
C VAL A 63 6.74 3.59 5.73
N ASP A 64 6.02 2.64 5.15
CA ASP A 64 6.29 2.04 3.84
C ASP A 64 5.11 2.31 2.89
N TYR A 65 5.42 3.00 1.78
CA TYR A 65 4.48 3.40 0.73
C TYR A 65 4.55 2.50 -0.51
N THR A 66 5.33 1.42 -0.48
CA THR A 66 5.58 0.56 -1.65
C THR A 66 4.27 0.03 -2.23
N LYS A 67 3.35 -0.47 -1.39
CA LYS A 67 2.04 -0.95 -1.82
C LYS A 67 1.20 0.14 -2.47
N LEU A 68 1.13 1.33 -1.85
CA LEU A 68 0.43 2.48 -2.42
C LEU A 68 0.99 2.86 -3.80
N ILE A 69 2.32 2.91 -3.93
CA ILE A 69 2.99 3.25 -5.20
C ILE A 69 2.67 2.20 -6.27
N ILE A 70 2.73 0.90 -5.95
CA ILE A 70 2.37 -0.18 -6.87
C ILE A 70 0.93 -0.03 -7.36
N VAL A 71 -0.02 0.26 -6.47
CA VAL A 71 -1.44 0.47 -6.83
C VAL A 71 -1.59 1.68 -7.76
N ILE A 72 -0.93 2.80 -7.47
CA ILE A 72 -0.97 4.01 -8.33
C ILE A 72 -0.42 3.70 -9.72
N VAL A 73 0.72 3.03 -9.79
CA VAL A 73 1.34 2.64 -11.07
C VAL A 73 0.45 1.67 -11.85
N ALA A 74 -0.18 0.71 -11.17
CA ALA A 74 -1.11 -0.23 -11.80
C ALA A 74 -2.36 0.47 -12.35
N VAL A 75 -2.91 1.45 -11.63
CA VAL A 75 -4.07 2.23 -12.10
C VAL A 75 -3.70 3.07 -13.32
N ILE A 76 -2.56 3.78 -13.28
CA ILE A 76 -2.10 4.60 -14.41
C ILE A 76 -1.81 3.71 -15.63
N GLY A 77 -1.09 2.61 -15.44
CA GLY A 77 -0.79 1.65 -16.50
C GLY A 77 -2.06 1.03 -17.09
N GLY A 78 -3.03 0.68 -16.24
CA GLY A 78 -4.33 0.17 -16.66
C GLY A 78 -5.10 1.18 -17.51
N LEU A 79 -5.19 2.44 -17.08
CA LEU A 79 -5.84 3.50 -17.84
C LEU A 79 -5.17 3.74 -19.20
N ALA A 80 -3.83 3.78 -19.24
CA ALA A 80 -3.09 3.92 -20.49
C ALA A 80 -3.34 2.75 -21.44
N ALA A 81 -3.34 1.50 -20.94
CA ALA A 81 -3.63 0.32 -21.73
C ALA A 81 -5.06 0.36 -22.30
N VAL A 82 -6.06 0.77 -21.52
CA VAL A 82 -7.44 0.95 -21.98
C VAL A 82 -7.52 1.98 -23.11
N ILE A 83 -6.85 3.13 -22.98
CA ILE A 83 -6.80 4.16 -24.02
C ILE A 83 -6.17 3.60 -25.30
N VAL A 84 -5.04 2.88 -25.19
CA VAL A 84 -4.37 2.27 -26.34
C VAL A 84 -5.29 1.26 -27.05
N VAL A 85 -5.98 0.40 -26.29
CA VAL A 85 -6.93 -0.57 -26.84
C VAL A 85 -8.10 0.15 -27.53
N LEU A 86 -8.66 1.21 -26.94
CA LEU A 86 -9.70 2.02 -27.56
C LEU A 86 -9.23 2.66 -28.88
N LEU A 87 -8.02 3.24 -28.90
CA LEU A 87 -7.42 3.80 -30.12
C LEU A 87 -7.18 2.73 -31.19
N MET A 88 -6.74 1.52 -30.82
CA MET A 88 -6.58 0.40 -31.73
C MET A 88 -7.92 -0.05 -32.32
N ILE A 89 -8.98 -0.13 -31.51
CA ILE A 89 -10.33 -0.48 -31.97
C ILE A 89 -10.86 0.58 -32.95
N VAL A 90 -10.68 1.87 -32.64
CA VAL A 90 -11.11 2.98 -33.52
C VAL A 90 -10.34 2.96 -34.84
N LYS A 91 -9.01 2.80 -34.79
CA LYS A 91 -8.17 2.67 -36.00
C LYS A 91 -8.61 1.49 -36.88
N LYS A 92 -8.87 0.32 -36.27
CA LYS A 92 -9.36 -0.87 -36.99
C LYS A 92 -10.72 -0.62 -37.66
N LYS A 93 -11.66 0.01 -36.94
CA LYS A 93 -12.98 0.38 -37.49
C LYS A 93 -12.86 1.38 -38.65
N HIS A 94 -11.99 2.38 -38.53
CA HIS A 94 -11.77 3.37 -39.59
C HIS A 94 -11.19 2.73 -40.85
N ALA A 95 -10.19 1.86 -40.72
CA ALA A 95 -9.59 1.14 -41.85
C ALA A 95 -10.62 0.25 -42.58
N LEU A 96 -11.49 -0.45 -41.83
CA LEU A 96 -12.54 -1.30 -42.43
C LEU A 96 -13.54 -0.48 -43.26
N LYS A 97 -13.95 0.69 -42.78
CA LYS A 97 -14.89 1.57 -43.51
C LYS A 97 -14.34 2.05 -44.87
N HIS A 98 -13.04 2.32 -44.96
CA HIS A 98 -12.41 2.79 -46.20
C HIS A 98 -12.08 1.65 -47.18
N ALA A 99 -12.05 0.41 -46.71
CA ALA A 99 -11.79 -0.76 -47.54
C ALA A 99 -13.06 -1.33 -48.21
N LEU A 100 -14.26 -0.89 -47.82
CA LEU A 100 -15.50 -1.31 -48.47
C LEU A 100 -15.67 -0.56 -49.81
N PRO A 101 -15.94 -1.25 -50.94
CA PRO A 101 -16.24 -0.58 -52.20
C PRO A 101 -17.51 0.28 -52.05
N PRO A 102 -17.63 1.38 -52.80
CA PRO A 102 -18.84 2.20 -52.77
C PRO A 102 -20.08 1.33 -53.09
N PRO A 103 -21.24 1.63 -52.48
CA PRO A 103 -22.46 0.87 -52.75
C PRO A 103 -22.71 0.84 -54.26
N PRO A 104 -23.15 -0.31 -54.81
CA PRO A 104 -23.47 -0.40 -56.23
C PRO A 104 -24.50 0.68 -56.59
N PRO A 105 -24.38 1.35 -57.76
CA PRO A 105 -25.33 2.36 -58.17
C PRO A 105 -26.76 1.78 -58.18
N PRO A 106 -27.79 2.59 -57.90
CA PRO A 106 -29.17 2.14 -57.90
C PRO A 106 -29.50 1.46 -59.23
N SER A 107 -30.11 0.27 -59.18
CA SER A 107 -30.59 -0.44 -60.36
C SER A 107 -31.55 0.47 -61.11
N GLN A 108 -31.17 0.91 -62.31
CA GLN A 108 -32.11 1.56 -63.22
C GLN A 108 -33.02 0.47 -63.78
N SER A 109 -34.30 0.49 -63.38
CA SER A 109 -35.31 -0.41 -63.93
C SER A 109 -35.55 -0.07 -65.40
N PRO A 110 -35.39 -1.02 -66.35
CA PRO A 110 -35.83 -0.79 -67.71
C PRO A 110 -37.36 -0.85 -67.75
N TYR A 111 -37.96 0.22 -68.29
CA TYR A 111 -39.37 0.24 -68.71
C TYR A 111 -39.60 -0.68 -69.90
#